data_AF-A0ABD1U3I6-F1
#
_entry.id   AF-A0ABD1U3I6-F1
#
_cell.length_a   1.000
_cell.length_b   1.000
_cell.length_c   1.000
_cell.angle_alpha   90.00
_cell.angle_beta   90.00
_cell.angle_gamma   90.00
#
_symmetry.space_group_name_H-M   'P 1'
#
loop_
_entity.id
_entity.type
_entity.pdbx_description
1 polymer ?
#
loop_
_entity_poly.entity_id
_entity_poly.type
_entity_poly.pdbx_seq_one_letter_code
_entity_poly.pdbx_strand_id
1 'polypeptide(L)'
;MQMKVLGEFRTRMQEQRKLVAQASRADKEHKQAIEGLQATLDSARIAYKQMEADMKESDSNLLNMTKQLDNANAAQKVAAEGLEAANKEKRRLLEKARSRDEEISVLRKDLANAEDGKNEAEAGKREVKARLANAEADFVANFHNTEAYTNFSDYFARVGQQEVLTELRNDHPDFDVKSLEVRFPPPDAGSEEDS
;
A
#
# COMPACT_ATOMS: atom_id res chain seq x y z
N MET A 1 116.74 -74.73 -9.44
CA MET A 1 115.29 -75.05 -9.55
C MET A 1 114.46 -74.44 -8.41
N GLN A 2 114.92 -74.46 -7.15
CA GLN A 2 114.19 -73.94 -5.98
C GLN A 2 113.85 -72.42 -6.01
N MET A 3 114.71 -71.57 -6.59
CA MET A 3 114.46 -70.12 -6.69
C MET A 3 113.25 -69.75 -7.58
N LYS A 4 112.97 -70.53 -8.62
CA LYS A 4 111.87 -70.26 -9.57
C LYS A 4 110.50 -70.58 -8.96
N VAL A 5 110.41 -71.68 -8.21
CA VAL A 5 109.21 -72.10 -7.47
C VAL A 5 108.83 -71.09 -6.38
N LEU A 6 109.82 -70.53 -5.68
CA LEU A 6 109.60 -69.47 -4.68
C LEU A 6 109.11 -68.16 -5.32
N GLY A 7 109.61 -67.82 -6.51
CA GLY A 7 109.14 -66.66 -7.28
C GLY A 7 107.67 -66.79 -7.70
N GLU A 8 107.29 -67.94 -8.25
CA GLU A 8 105.90 -68.23 -8.67
C GLU A 8 104.93 -68.25 -7.48
N PHE A 9 105.34 -68.84 -6.34
CA PHE A 9 104.56 -68.80 -5.10
C PHE A 9 104.34 -67.36 -4.60
N ARG A 10 105.39 -66.52 -4.63
CA ARG A 10 105.29 -65.11 -4.24
C ARG A 10 104.34 -64.33 -5.13
N THR A 11 104.39 -64.53 -6.44
CA THR A 11 103.48 -63.89 -7.41
C THR A 11 102.03 -64.31 -7.17
N ARG A 12 101.76 -65.62 -7.01
CA ARG A 12 100.42 -66.13 -6.69
C ARG A 12 99.88 -65.57 -5.37
N MET A 13 100.71 -65.47 -4.33
CA MET A 13 100.32 -64.86 -3.05
C MET A 13 100.02 -63.37 -3.18
N GLN A 14 100.73 -62.64 -4.05
CA GLN A 14 100.43 -61.24 -4.33
C GLN A 14 99.12 -61.06 -5.13
N GLU A 15 98.86 -61.91 -6.11
CA GLU A 15 97.60 -61.92 -6.86
C GLU A 15 96.42 -62.27 -5.96
N GLN A 16 96.56 -63.29 -5.11
CA GLN A 16 95.53 -63.67 -4.13
C GLN A 16 95.24 -62.52 -3.16
N ARG A 17 96.26 -61.79 -2.69
CA ARG A 17 96.06 -60.59 -1.86
C ARG A 17 95.33 -59.47 -2.60
N LYS A 18 95.62 -59.26 -3.90
CA LYS A 18 94.91 -58.28 -4.74
C LYS A 18 93.43 -58.66 -4.91
N LEU A 19 93.15 -59.94 -5.19
CA LEU A 19 91.79 -60.44 -5.33
C LEU A 19 90.99 -60.32 -4.03
N VAL A 20 91.60 -60.67 -2.88
CA VAL A 20 90.97 -60.49 -1.56
C VAL A 20 90.70 -59.02 -1.25
N ALA A 21 91.64 -58.13 -1.58
CA ALA A 21 91.45 -56.68 -1.39
C ALA A 21 90.36 -56.11 -2.31
N GLN A 22 90.24 -56.60 -3.55
CA GLN A 22 89.18 -56.22 -4.48
C GLN A 22 87.81 -56.72 -4.00
N ALA A 23 87.71 -57.98 -3.59
CA ALA A 23 86.49 -58.54 -3.03
C ALA A 23 86.03 -57.79 -1.77
N SER A 24 86.97 -57.42 -0.89
CA SER A 24 86.65 -56.63 0.30
C SER A 24 86.17 -55.21 -0.01
N ARG A 25 86.71 -54.57 -1.06
CA ARG A 25 86.21 -53.26 -1.53
C ARG A 25 84.81 -53.37 -2.11
N ALA A 26 84.57 -54.36 -2.98
CA ALA A 26 83.25 -54.61 -3.56
C ALA A 26 82.21 -54.90 -2.47
N ASP A 27 82.54 -55.72 -1.46
CA ASP A 27 81.64 -55.99 -0.32
C ASP A 27 81.30 -54.73 0.47
N LYS A 28 82.28 -53.83 0.68
CA LYS A 28 82.06 -52.55 1.36
C LYS A 28 81.16 -51.62 0.54
N GLU A 29 81.40 -51.52 -0.77
CA GLU A 29 80.58 -50.72 -1.69
C GLU A 29 79.16 -51.26 -1.78
N HIS A 30 78.98 -52.59 -1.86
CA HIS A 30 77.66 -53.21 -1.83
C HIS A 30 76.91 -52.94 -0.53
N LYS A 31 77.57 -53.04 0.63
CA LYS A 31 76.96 -52.68 1.92
C LYS A 31 76.51 -51.23 1.96
N GLN A 32 77.36 -50.31 1.51
CA GLN A 32 77.00 -48.89 1.42
C GLN A 32 75.84 -48.63 0.44
N ALA A 33 75.80 -49.32 -0.69
CA ALA A 33 74.68 -49.21 -1.63
C ALA A 33 73.36 -49.73 -1.05
N ILE A 34 73.40 -50.85 -0.31
CA ILE A 34 72.23 -51.40 0.38
C ILE A 34 71.73 -50.43 1.45
N GLU A 35 72.63 -49.87 2.27
CA GLU A 35 72.28 -48.88 3.30
C GLU A 35 71.67 -47.60 2.68
N GLY A 36 72.23 -47.11 1.56
CA GLY A 36 71.69 -45.95 0.84
C GLY A 36 70.31 -46.20 0.22
N LEU A 37 70.09 -47.38 -0.35
CA LEU A 37 68.79 -47.79 -0.88
C LEU A 37 67.75 -47.93 0.26
N GLN A 38 68.15 -48.49 1.39
CA GLN A 38 67.29 -48.63 2.56
C GLN A 38 66.84 -47.25 3.09
N ALA A 39 67.78 -46.31 3.23
CA ALA A 39 67.47 -44.95 3.65
C ALA A 39 66.51 -44.24 2.66
N THR A 40 66.71 -44.44 1.36
CA THR A 40 65.82 -43.90 0.31
C THR A 40 64.41 -44.49 0.41
N LEU A 41 64.31 -45.81 0.64
CA LEU A 41 63.05 -46.51 0.77
C LEU A 41 62.28 -46.09 2.03
N ASP A 42 62.96 -45.88 3.14
CA ASP A 42 62.35 -45.39 4.38
C ASP A 42 61.88 -43.93 4.23
N SER A 43 62.65 -43.08 3.56
CA SER A 43 62.23 -41.71 3.22
C SER A 43 60.99 -41.71 2.31
N ALA A 44 60.99 -42.54 1.26
CA ALA A 44 59.85 -42.66 0.35
C ALA A 44 58.58 -43.16 1.06
N ARG A 45 58.71 -44.08 2.03
CA ARG A 45 57.59 -44.55 2.85
C ARG A 45 57.01 -43.46 3.74
N ILE A 46 57.85 -42.61 4.34
CA ILE A 46 57.40 -41.46 5.13
C ILE A 46 56.65 -40.48 4.24
N ALA A 47 57.21 -40.12 3.07
CA ALA A 47 56.58 -39.22 2.12
C ALA A 47 55.22 -39.76 1.62
N TYR A 48 55.14 -41.07 1.32
CA TYR A 48 53.89 -41.71 0.91
C TYR A 48 52.80 -41.63 2.00
N LYS A 49 53.15 -41.92 3.26
CA LYS A 49 52.19 -41.82 4.38
C LYS A 49 51.73 -40.38 4.61
N GLN A 50 52.61 -39.41 4.45
CA GLN A 50 52.24 -38.01 4.53
C GLN A 50 51.25 -37.64 3.42
N MET A 51 51.55 -38.02 2.18
CA MET A 51 50.67 -37.78 1.05
C MET A 51 49.29 -38.44 1.21
N GLU A 52 49.23 -39.65 1.79
CA GLU A 52 47.96 -40.31 2.10
C GLU A 52 47.14 -39.55 3.15
N ALA A 53 47.81 -38.97 4.16
CA ALA A 53 47.16 -38.13 5.16
C ALA A 53 46.64 -36.82 4.55
N ASP A 54 47.46 -36.14 3.74
CA ASP A 54 47.11 -34.90 3.05
C ASP A 54 45.93 -35.11 2.09
N MET A 55 45.90 -36.24 1.39
CA MET A 55 44.77 -36.61 0.53
C MET A 55 43.47 -36.80 1.32
N LYS A 56 43.52 -37.52 2.46
CA LYS A 56 42.34 -37.71 3.31
C LYS A 56 41.82 -36.39 3.86
N GLU A 57 42.72 -35.48 4.23
CA GLU A 57 42.34 -34.13 4.67
C GLU A 57 41.70 -33.33 3.52
N SER A 58 42.31 -33.37 2.33
CA SER A 58 41.76 -32.72 1.14
C SER A 58 40.36 -33.25 0.79
N ASP A 59 40.14 -34.55 0.83
CA ASP A 59 38.83 -35.17 0.57
C ASP A 59 37.78 -34.72 1.59
N SER A 60 38.16 -34.67 2.88
CA SER A 60 37.31 -34.15 3.95
C SER A 60 36.94 -32.68 3.72
N ASN A 61 37.91 -31.85 3.33
CA ASN A 61 37.71 -30.45 3.04
C ASN A 61 36.80 -30.25 1.82
N LEU A 62 37.00 -31.02 0.74
CA LEU A 62 36.14 -30.99 -0.44
C LEU A 62 34.69 -31.37 -0.10
N LEU A 63 34.49 -32.40 0.72
CA LEU A 63 33.16 -32.79 1.18
C LEU A 63 32.49 -31.68 2.00
N ASN A 64 33.24 -31.03 2.89
CA ASN A 64 32.74 -29.91 3.69
C ASN A 64 32.39 -28.70 2.83
N MET A 65 33.23 -28.35 1.87
CA MET A 65 32.96 -27.25 0.92
C MET A 65 31.74 -27.54 0.05
N THR A 66 31.57 -28.79 -0.41
CA THR A 66 30.40 -29.20 -1.19
C THR A 66 29.11 -28.99 -0.39
N LYS A 67 29.09 -29.43 0.86
CA LYS A 67 27.94 -29.21 1.76
C LYS A 67 27.66 -27.72 2.00
N GLN A 68 28.70 -26.90 2.14
CA GLN A 68 28.55 -25.46 2.29
C GLN A 68 27.96 -24.81 1.04
N LEU A 69 28.39 -25.23 -0.15
CA LEU A 69 27.84 -24.76 -1.42
C LEU A 69 26.37 -25.17 -1.59
N ASP A 70 26.01 -26.40 -1.26
CA ASP A 70 24.62 -26.86 -1.32
C ASP A 70 23.72 -26.03 -0.40
N ASN A 71 24.18 -25.76 0.83
CA ASN A 71 23.45 -24.91 1.78
C ASN A 71 23.33 -23.46 1.26
N ALA A 72 24.40 -22.91 0.69
CA ALA A 72 24.38 -21.56 0.14
C ALA A 72 23.42 -21.45 -1.06
N ASN A 73 23.41 -22.45 -1.94
CA ASN A 73 22.49 -22.52 -3.08
C ASN A 73 21.03 -22.62 -2.61
N ALA A 74 20.75 -23.44 -1.59
CA ALA A 74 19.42 -23.53 -1.01
C ALA A 74 18.96 -22.18 -0.41
N ALA A 75 19.84 -21.51 0.34
CA ALA A 75 19.55 -20.19 0.91
C ALA A 75 19.31 -19.13 -0.19
N GLN A 76 20.10 -19.16 -1.27
CA GLN A 76 19.93 -18.27 -2.41
C GLN A 76 18.58 -18.48 -3.09
N LYS A 77 18.15 -19.74 -3.27
CA LYS A 77 16.84 -20.07 -3.83
C LYS A 77 15.70 -19.50 -2.99
N VAL A 78 15.73 -19.72 -1.67
CA VAL A 78 14.73 -19.18 -0.74
C VAL A 78 14.70 -17.65 -0.78
N ALA A 79 15.87 -17.00 -0.83
CA ALA A 79 15.95 -15.55 -0.93
C ALA A 79 15.35 -15.02 -2.25
N ALA A 80 15.58 -15.72 -3.37
CA ALA A 80 15.02 -15.36 -4.67
C ALA A 80 13.49 -15.50 -4.69
N GLU A 81 12.95 -16.59 -4.14
CA GLU A 81 11.49 -16.80 -4.01
C GLU A 81 10.86 -15.73 -3.10
N GLY A 82 11.52 -15.38 -2.00
CA GLY A 82 11.09 -14.30 -1.10
C GLY A 82 11.04 -12.93 -1.80
N LEU A 83 12.05 -12.62 -2.62
CA LEU A 83 12.09 -11.39 -3.40
C LEU A 83 10.99 -11.34 -4.46
N GLU A 84 10.70 -12.46 -5.13
CA GLU A 84 9.62 -12.56 -6.10
C GLU A 84 8.25 -12.34 -5.43
N ALA A 85 8.00 -12.98 -4.30
CA ALA A 85 6.78 -12.81 -3.52
C ALA A 85 6.57 -11.36 -3.06
N ALA A 86 7.63 -10.71 -2.55
CA ALA A 86 7.58 -9.31 -2.14
C ALA A 86 7.29 -8.37 -3.33
N ASN A 87 7.91 -8.62 -4.49
CA ASN A 87 7.67 -7.84 -5.71
C ASN A 87 6.23 -8.01 -6.23
N LYS A 88 5.68 -9.21 -6.16
CA LYS A 88 4.27 -9.47 -6.51
C LYS A 88 3.33 -8.71 -5.60
N GLU A 89 3.57 -8.73 -4.28
CA GLU A 89 2.74 -8.00 -3.32
C GLU A 89 2.84 -6.49 -3.51
N LYS A 90 4.05 -5.96 -3.75
CA LYS A 90 4.26 -4.54 -4.10
C LYS A 90 3.42 -4.12 -5.30
N ARG A 91 3.41 -4.91 -6.39
CA ARG A 91 2.59 -4.62 -7.58
C ARG A 91 1.10 -4.60 -7.25
N ARG A 92 0.62 -5.58 -6.46
CA ARG A 92 -0.77 -5.65 -6.03
C ARG A 92 -1.18 -4.44 -5.19
N LEU A 93 -0.33 -3.99 -4.27
CA LEU A 93 -0.59 -2.82 -3.45
C LEU A 93 -0.59 -1.52 -4.26
N LEU A 94 0.32 -1.37 -5.23
CA LEU A 94 0.33 -0.23 -6.14
C LEU A 94 -0.95 -0.15 -6.98
N GLU A 95 -1.45 -1.27 -7.48
CA GLU A 95 -2.69 -1.30 -8.23
C GLU A 95 -3.90 -0.89 -7.38
N LYS A 96 -3.95 -1.39 -6.14
CA LYS A 96 -4.98 -0.97 -5.17
C LYS A 96 -4.90 0.52 -4.86
N ALA A 97 -3.70 1.07 -4.70
CA ALA A 97 -3.52 2.49 -4.42
C ALA A 97 -4.05 3.34 -5.58
N ARG A 98 -3.72 2.98 -6.83
CA ARG A 98 -4.23 3.66 -8.04
C ARG A 98 -5.75 3.64 -8.12
N SER A 99 -6.36 2.48 -7.91
CA SER A 99 -7.83 2.35 -7.89
C SER A 99 -8.46 3.21 -6.80
N ARG A 100 -7.84 3.32 -5.61
CA ARG A 100 -8.31 4.22 -4.55
C ARG A 100 -8.13 5.69 -4.89
N ASP A 101 -7.05 6.06 -5.57
CA ASP A 101 -6.84 7.44 -6.02
C ASP A 101 -7.91 7.85 -7.04
N GLU A 102 -8.30 6.94 -7.94
CA GLU A 102 -9.42 7.16 -8.87
C GLU A 102 -10.76 7.33 -8.14
N GLU A 103 -11.08 6.45 -7.17
CA GLU A 103 -12.29 6.59 -6.33
C GLU A 103 -12.31 7.92 -5.58
N ILE A 104 -11.19 8.33 -4.98
CA ILE A 104 -11.07 9.61 -4.28
C ILE A 104 -11.28 10.78 -5.24
N SER A 105 -10.74 10.69 -6.47
CA SER A 105 -10.93 11.73 -7.48
C SER A 105 -12.40 11.89 -7.88
N VAL A 106 -13.13 10.77 -8.04
CA VAL A 106 -14.58 10.79 -8.32
C VAL A 106 -15.33 11.43 -7.15
N LEU A 107 -15.08 10.97 -5.92
CA LEU A 107 -15.74 11.50 -4.73
C LEU A 107 -15.49 13.00 -4.53
N ARG A 108 -14.29 13.50 -4.84
CA ARG A 108 -13.99 14.94 -4.78
C ARG A 108 -14.82 15.74 -5.79
N LYS A 109 -14.99 15.21 -7.00
CA LYS A 109 -15.81 15.84 -8.03
C LYS A 109 -17.28 15.86 -7.61
N ASP A 110 -17.78 14.75 -7.08
CA ASP A 110 -19.17 14.65 -6.61
C ASP A 110 -19.44 15.60 -5.44
N LEU A 111 -18.48 15.73 -4.51
CA LEU A 111 -18.57 16.69 -3.41
C LEU A 111 -18.66 18.13 -3.92
N ALA A 112 -17.80 18.52 -4.86
CA ALA A 112 -17.83 19.86 -5.44
C ALA A 112 -19.18 20.15 -6.13
N ASN A 113 -19.68 19.21 -6.94
CA ASN A 113 -20.99 19.35 -7.58
C ASN A 113 -22.14 19.47 -6.55
N ALA A 114 -22.06 18.73 -5.45
CA ALA A 114 -23.07 18.80 -4.38
C ALA A 114 -23.03 20.14 -3.64
N GLU A 115 -21.84 20.70 -3.41
CA GLU A 115 -21.67 22.04 -2.83
C GLU A 115 -22.21 23.12 -3.77
N ASP A 116 -21.91 23.04 -5.07
CA ASP A 116 -22.43 23.96 -6.08
C ASP A 116 -23.97 23.91 -6.14
N GLY A 117 -24.55 22.70 -6.21
CA GLY A 117 -26.01 22.53 -6.21
C GLY A 117 -26.67 23.04 -4.92
N LYS A 118 -26.02 22.89 -3.77
CA LYS A 118 -26.49 23.47 -2.51
C LYS A 118 -26.49 25.00 -2.57
N ASN A 119 -25.42 25.61 -3.08
CA ASN A 119 -25.30 27.07 -3.19
C ASN A 119 -26.36 27.64 -4.14
N GLU A 120 -26.61 26.98 -5.27
CA GLU A 120 -27.66 27.35 -6.23
C GLU A 120 -29.05 27.27 -5.59
N ALA A 121 -29.35 26.17 -4.87
CA ALA A 121 -30.63 26.01 -4.18
C ALA A 121 -30.84 27.07 -3.08
N GLU A 122 -29.80 27.41 -2.32
CA GLU A 122 -29.86 28.48 -1.33
C GLU A 122 -30.08 29.86 -1.97
N ALA A 123 -29.43 30.13 -3.11
CA ALA A 123 -29.61 31.36 -3.86
C ALA A 123 -31.05 31.49 -4.38
N GLY A 124 -31.58 30.43 -5.01
CA GLY A 124 -32.97 30.40 -5.48
C GLY A 124 -33.98 30.59 -4.33
N LYS A 125 -33.73 29.96 -3.17
CA LYS A 125 -34.56 30.16 -1.98
C LYS A 125 -34.56 31.61 -1.49
N ARG A 126 -33.41 32.29 -1.51
CA ARG A 126 -33.32 33.72 -1.15
C ARG A 126 -34.08 34.60 -2.14
N GLU A 127 -33.96 34.32 -3.43
CA GLU A 127 -34.66 35.07 -4.47
C GLU A 127 -36.18 34.93 -4.34
N VAL A 128 -36.69 33.70 -4.16
CA VAL A 128 -38.13 33.46 -3.95
C VAL A 128 -38.63 34.20 -2.71
N LYS A 129 -37.88 34.15 -1.60
CA LYS A 129 -38.24 34.90 -0.39
C LYS A 129 -38.27 36.40 -0.62
N ALA A 130 -37.30 36.94 -1.35
CA ALA A 130 -37.26 38.37 -1.67
C ALA A 130 -38.44 38.78 -2.56
N ARG A 131 -38.77 37.98 -3.59
CA ARG A 131 -39.94 38.22 -4.45
C ARG A 131 -41.25 38.19 -3.65
N LEU A 132 -41.39 37.23 -2.74
CA LEU A 132 -42.56 37.13 -1.87
C LEU A 132 -42.68 38.36 -0.96
N ALA A 133 -41.58 38.75 -0.29
CA ALA A 133 -41.58 39.92 0.58
C ALA A 133 -41.90 41.22 -0.18
N ASN A 134 -41.39 41.37 -1.42
CA ASN A 134 -41.72 42.51 -2.26
C ASN A 134 -43.20 42.49 -2.69
N ALA A 135 -43.74 41.33 -3.07
CA ALA A 135 -45.15 41.20 -3.44
C ALA A 135 -46.07 41.49 -2.25
N GLU A 136 -45.73 41.02 -1.05
CA GLU A 136 -46.43 41.34 0.19
C GLU A 136 -46.38 42.85 0.50
N ALA A 137 -45.19 43.47 0.39
CA ALA A 137 -45.03 44.90 0.60
C ALA A 137 -45.83 45.73 -0.41
N ASP A 138 -45.80 45.36 -1.68
CA ASP A 138 -46.56 46.01 -2.75
C ASP A 138 -48.06 45.85 -2.54
N PHE A 139 -48.52 44.66 -2.12
CA PHE A 139 -49.91 44.42 -1.77
C PHE A 139 -50.36 45.31 -0.61
N VAL A 140 -49.59 45.37 0.49
CA VAL A 140 -49.92 46.20 1.66
C VAL A 140 -49.93 47.69 1.29
N ALA A 141 -48.92 48.15 0.55
CA ALA A 141 -48.83 49.55 0.13
C ALA A 141 -50.01 49.97 -0.75
N ASN A 142 -50.48 49.06 -1.62
CA ASN A 142 -51.55 49.34 -2.56
C ASN A 142 -52.90 48.73 -2.16
N PHE A 143 -53.05 48.27 -0.91
CA PHE A 143 -54.26 47.57 -0.47
C PHE A 143 -55.52 48.39 -0.74
N HIS A 144 -55.47 49.70 -0.48
CA HIS A 144 -56.56 50.64 -0.72
C HIS A 144 -57.02 50.75 -2.18
N ASN A 145 -56.19 50.33 -3.14
CA ASN A 145 -56.50 50.29 -4.57
C ASN A 145 -57.00 48.91 -5.04
N THR A 146 -57.15 47.95 -4.12
CA THR A 146 -57.60 46.59 -4.46
C THR A 146 -59.11 46.45 -4.31
N GLU A 147 -59.68 45.50 -5.05
CA GLU A 147 -61.08 45.08 -4.87
C GLU A 147 -61.34 44.59 -3.44
N ALA A 148 -60.33 43.97 -2.79
CA ALA A 148 -60.42 43.54 -1.40
C ALA A 148 -60.67 44.71 -0.45
N TYR A 149 -60.02 45.87 -0.67
CA TYR A 149 -60.31 47.07 0.12
C TYR A 149 -61.67 47.66 -0.21
N THR A 150 -62.09 47.64 -1.47
CA THR A 150 -63.43 48.12 -1.86
C THR A 150 -64.51 47.32 -1.13
N ASN A 151 -64.40 45.99 -1.15
CA ASN A 151 -65.32 45.09 -0.44
C ASN A 151 -65.26 45.30 1.08
N PHE A 152 -64.05 45.44 1.65
CA PHE A 152 -63.85 45.73 3.06
C PHE A 152 -64.50 47.06 3.47
N SER A 153 -64.24 48.13 2.73
CA SER A 153 -64.77 49.47 2.98
C SER A 153 -66.29 49.49 2.88
N ASP A 154 -66.86 48.87 1.85
CA ASP A 154 -68.31 48.79 1.64
C ASP A 154 -69.00 48.02 2.76
N TYR A 155 -68.42 46.92 3.22
CA TYR A 155 -68.92 46.15 4.36
C TYR A 155 -68.99 47.02 5.63
N PHE A 156 -67.90 47.68 6.01
CA PHE A 156 -67.87 48.50 7.23
C PHE A 156 -68.72 49.77 7.11
N ALA A 157 -68.83 50.36 5.92
CA ALA A 157 -69.76 51.45 5.67
C ALA A 157 -71.21 51.03 5.94
N ARG A 158 -71.61 49.82 5.51
CA ARG A 158 -72.94 49.27 5.79
C ARG A 158 -73.13 48.97 7.28
N VAL A 159 -72.13 48.44 7.98
CA VAL A 159 -72.18 48.24 9.45
C VAL A 159 -72.47 49.58 10.15
N GLY A 160 -71.69 50.62 9.86
CA GLY A 160 -71.88 51.94 10.47
C GLY A 160 -73.23 52.57 10.13
N GLN A 161 -73.72 52.37 8.89
CA GLN A 161 -75.08 52.78 8.53
C GLN A 161 -76.15 52.08 9.39
N GLN A 162 -76.00 50.78 9.66
CA GLN A 162 -76.93 50.05 10.55
C GLN A 162 -76.90 50.55 11.99
N GLU A 163 -75.72 50.88 12.52
CA GLU A 163 -75.58 51.46 13.86
C GLU A 163 -76.36 52.77 13.96
N VAL A 164 -76.19 53.68 12.98
CA VAL A 164 -76.92 54.96 12.92
C VAL A 164 -78.44 54.76 12.80
N LEU A 165 -78.89 53.82 11.96
CA LEU A 165 -80.33 53.51 11.85
C LEU A 165 -80.91 52.95 13.15
N THR A 166 -80.11 52.18 13.90
CA THR A 166 -80.50 51.64 15.20
C THR A 166 -80.62 52.75 16.25
N GLU A 167 -79.66 53.67 16.31
CA GLU A 167 -79.73 54.85 17.19
C GLU A 167 -80.93 55.74 16.84
N LEU A 168 -81.14 56.04 15.56
CA LEU A 168 -82.25 56.87 15.09
C LEU A 168 -83.61 56.29 15.48
N ARG A 169 -83.77 54.97 15.38
CA ARG A 169 -84.98 54.25 15.81
C ARG A 169 -85.21 54.34 17.32
N ASN A 170 -84.14 54.36 18.11
CA ASN A 170 -84.22 54.44 19.57
C ASN A 170 -84.55 55.87 20.03
N ASP A 171 -83.92 56.88 19.44
CA ASP A 171 -84.06 58.28 19.85
C ASP A 171 -85.30 58.96 19.25
N HIS A 172 -85.74 58.50 18.08
CA HIS A 172 -86.87 59.06 17.33
C HIS A 172 -87.83 57.97 16.85
N PRO A 173 -88.64 57.38 17.77
CA PRO A 173 -89.48 56.21 17.46
C PRO A 173 -90.60 56.48 16.44
N ASP A 174 -91.00 57.74 16.27
CA ASP A 174 -92.03 58.15 15.31
C ASP A 174 -91.47 58.39 13.90
N PHE A 175 -90.15 58.33 13.73
CA PHE A 175 -89.49 58.48 12.44
C PHE A 175 -89.52 57.15 11.66
N ASP A 176 -89.87 57.19 10.36
CA ASP A 176 -89.99 55.97 9.54
C ASP A 176 -88.62 55.43 9.10
N VAL A 177 -87.94 54.77 10.03
CA VAL A 177 -86.63 54.13 9.82
C VAL A 177 -86.70 52.98 8.81
N LYS A 178 -87.85 52.32 8.64
CA LYS A 178 -87.99 51.19 7.71
C LYS A 178 -87.74 51.59 6.26
N SER A 179 -88.14 52.79 5.88
CA SER A 179 -87.87 53.35 4.54
C SER A 179 -86.36 53.53 4.27
N LEU A 180 -85.58 53.80 5.31
CA LEU A 180 -84.13 53.94 5.23
C LEU A 180 -83.41 52.59 5.25
N GLU A 181 -83.90 51.59 5.97
CA GLU A 181 -83.35 50.22 5.97
C GLU A 181 -83.44 49.54 4.59
N VAL A 182 -84.47 49.86 3.79
CA VAL A 182 -84.55 49.38 2.39
C VAL A 182 -83.45 50.00 1.52
N ARG A 183 -83.08 51.25 1.79
CA ARG A 183 -82.07 52.00 1.01
C ARG A 183 -80.65 51.71 1.48
N PHE A 184 -80.49 51.41 2.75
CA PHE A 184 -79.23 51.04 3.39
C PHE A 184 -79.42 49.66 4.03
N PRO A 185 -79.36 48.59 3.23
CA PRO A 185 -79.52 47.24 3.74
C PRO A 185 -78.36 46.87 4.67
N PRO A 186 -78.59 45.92 5.60
CA PRO A 186 -77.51 45.39 6.43
C PRO A 186 -76.41 44.77 5.56
N PRO A 187 -75.17 44.73 6.06
CA PRO A 187 -74.09 44.03 5.38
C PRO A 187 -74.47 42.55 5.20
N ASP A 188 -74.29 42.02 4.00
CA ASP A 188 -74.41 40.58 3.77
C ASP A 188 -73.30 39.89 4.57
N ALA A 189 -73.69 39.02 5.52
CA ALA A 189 -72.76 38.07 6.10
C ALA A 189 -72.37 37.14 4.96
N GLY A 190 -71.14 37.30 4.44
CA GLY A 190 -70.72 36.73 3.17
C GLY A 190 -71.27 35.32 2.94
N SER A 191 -71.90 35.11 1.78
CA SER A 191 -72.13 33.76 1.29
C SER A 191 -70.76 33.09 1.19
N GLU A 192 -70.52 32.10 2.06
CA GLU A 192 -69.54 31.05 1.83
C GLU A 192 -69.91 30.38 0.49
N GLU A 193 -69.41 30.92 -0.62
CA GLU A 193 -69.29 30.15 -1.85
C GLU A 193 -67.98 29.38 -1.73
N ASP A 194 -68.13 28.10 -1.38
CA ASP A 194 -67.12 27.06 -1.33
C ASP A 194 -66.19 27.09 -2.57
N SER A 195 -64.88 27.06 -2.33
CA SER A 195 -63.85 26.59 -3.27
C SER A 195 -62.70 25.94 -2.53
#